data_AF-A0A662JWD0-F1
#
_entry.id   AF-A0A662JWD0-F1
#
_cell.length_a   1.000
_cell.length_b   1.000
_cell.length_c   1.000
_cell.angle_alpha   90.00
_cell.angle_beta   90.00
_cell.angle_gamma   90.00
#
_symmetry.space_group_name_H-M   'P 1'
#
loop_
_entity.id
_entity.type
_entity.pdbx_description
1 polymer ?
#
loop_
_entity_poly.entity_id
_entity_poly.type
_entity_poly.pdbx_seq_one_letter_code
_entity_poly.pdbx_strand_id
1 'polypeptide(L)'
;TIDTNINGSFYNITSWQIISSIINGTFINTTAWKQIGIINGTFTNTTIWKIIQSNINGTFYNQTPWNIISTNINGSFVNSTKWTIINATINGTFTNQTTWHIIDKNINGSFKNFTQWNIITTNINGSFYNITTWNIIQTNINGTFFNISILTIHIVYPKTNATNINPNGTALIVNISNPYNHSMNLTFYTNITGSWQPITTNYTTQLTNLKNGTYLIYTNVFKNYSTKYYWYANVTDVVTGDTNSTGITWFTTRPRFNIIPTDNTSYLSLLSLILIPYILYRFKKRRKTKI
;
A
#
# COMPACT_ATOMS: atom_id res chain seq x y z
N THR A 1 21.38 9.26 -42.15
CA THR A 1 22.63 10.03 -42.14
C THR A 1 23.14 10.07 -40.71
N ILE A 2 24.42 9.79 -40.46
CA ILE A 2 25.03 10.06 -39.15
C ILE A 2 25.27 11.57 -39.15
N ASP A 3 24.33 12.32 -38.61
CA ASP A 3 24.54 13.76 -38.38
C ASP A 3 25.30 13.92 -37.08
N THR A 4 26.52 14.42 -37.15
CA THR A 4 27.39 14.53 -35.98
C THR A 4 26.89 15.59 -35.00
N ASN A 5 26.19 16.63 -35.48
CA ASN A 5 25.60 17.67 -34.64
C ASN A 5 24.23 18.12 -35.19
N ILE A 6 23.18 17.96 -34.39
CA ILE A 6 21.84 18.45 -34.71
C ILE A 6 21.55 19.68 -33.85
N ASN A 7 21.37 20.85 -34.48
CA ASN A 7 21.04 22.10 -33.79
C ASN A 7 19.73 22.66 -34.32
N GLY A 8 18.79 23.02 -33.44
CA GLY A 8 17.58 23.75 -33.82
C GLY A 8 16.29 23.27 -33.15
N SER A 9 15.16 23.65 -33.74
CA SER A 9 13.82 23.27 -33.28
C SER A 9 13.22 22.22 -34.21
N PHE A 10 12.83 21.08 -33.65
CA PHE A 10 12.32 19.95 -34.43
C PHE A 10 10.97 19.49 -33.88
N TYR A 11 10.04 19.27 -34.80
CA TYR A 11 8.73 18.67 -34.51
C TYR A 11 8.63 17.37 -35.29
N ASN A 12 8.42 16.26 -34.60
CA ASN A 12 8.34 14.95 -35.22
C ASN A 12 7.05 14.18 -34.84
N ILE A 13 6.37 13.69 -35.87
CA ILE A 13 5.13 12.89 -35.82
C ILE A 13 5.29 11.46 -36.33
N THR A 14 6.51 11.02 -36.62
CA THR A 14 6.88 9.70 -37.18
C THR A 14 8.06 9.10 -36.42
N SER A 15 8.17 7.76 -36.41
CA SER A 15 9.24 7.05 -35.67
C SER A 15 10.62 7.59 -36.03
N TRP A 16 11.33 8.10 -35.03
CA TRP A 16 12.66 8.68 -35.21
C TRP A 16 13.72 7.87 -34.50
N GLN A 17 14.76 7.50 -35.24
CA GLN A 17 15.98 6.93 -34.70
C GLN A 17 17.13 7.86 -35.06
N ILE A 18 17.69 8.54 -34.06
CA ILE A 18 18.87 9.39 -34.24
C ILE A 18 20.07 8.70 -33.61
N ILE A 19 21.12 8.55 -34.42
CA ILE A 19 22.47 8.23 -33.95
C ILE A 19 23.29 9.48 -34.26
N SER A 20 23.44 10.38 -33.28
CA SER A 20 24.12 11.66 -33.42
C SER A 20 25.02 11.88 -32.23
N SER A 21 26.23 12.41 -32.42
CA SER A 21 27.12 12.68 -31.28
C SER A 21 26.58 13.76 -30.35
N ILE A 22 25.90 14.81 -30.87
CA ILE A 22 25.36 15.91 -30.06
C ILE A 22 24.05 16.45 -30.65
N ILE A 23 23.05 16.63 -29.79
CA ILE A 23 21.79 17.29 -30.12
C ILE A 23 21.62 18.53 -29.22
N ASN A 24 21.46 19.71 -29.82
CA ASN A 24 21.12 20.94 -29.10
C ASN A 24 19.82 21.58 -29.62
N GLY A 25 18.91 21.94 -28.73
CA GLY A 25 17.74 22.76 -29.07
C GLY A 25 16.41 22.24 -28.52
N THR A 26 15.32 22.51 -29.24
CA THR A 26 13.96 22.21 -28.78
C THR A 26 13.34 21.10 -29.62
N PHE A 27 12.89 20.03 -28.98
CA PHE A 27 12.39 18.85 -29.67
C PHE A 27 11.03 18.46 -29.12
N ILE A 28 10.06 18.32 -30.01
CA ILE A 28 8.75 17.78 -29.70
C ILE A 28 8.60 16.49 -30.51
N ASN A 29 8.47 15.36 -29.83
CA ASN A 29 8.30 14.07 -30.47
C ASN A 29 7.02 13.39 -29.97
N THR A 30 6.20 12.94 -30.92
CA THR A 30 4.95 12.20 -30.63
C THR A 30 5.04 10.72 -30.98
N THR A 31 6.24 10.18 -31.19
CA THR A 31 6.49 8.76 -31.51
C THR A 31 7.73 8.19 -30.85
N ALA A 32 7.82 6.85 -30.80
CA ALA A 32 8.89 6.13 -30.12
C ALA A 32 10.27 6.64 -30.55
N TRP A 33 11.07 7.00 -29.57
CA TRP A 33 12.38 7.62 -29.80
C TRP A 33 13.50 6.79 -29.18
N LYS A 34 14.48 6.46 -30.02
CA LYS A 34 15.76 5.89 -29.60
C LYS A 34 16.88 6.83 -30.00
N GLN A 35 17.72 7.20 -29.04
CA GLN A 35 18.85 8.09 -29.27
C GLN A 35 20.12 7.60 -28.58
N ILE A 36 21.25 7.79 -29.26
CA ILE A 36 22.62 7.66 -28.75
C ILE A 36 23.32 9.00 -29.02
N GLY A 37 23.87 9.68 -28.01
CA GLY A 37 24.49 11.02 -28.12
C GLY A 37 24.48 11.86 -26.84
N ILE A 38 25.07 13.05 -26.87
CA ILE A 38 24.89 14.10 -25.85
C ILE A 38 23.61 14.89 -26.18
N ILE A 39 22.79 15.19 -25.17
CA ILE A 39 21.59 16.01 -25.32
C ILE A 39 21.73 17.30 -24.52
N ASN A 40 21.50 18.46 -25.15
CA ASN A 40 21.28 19.73 -24.47
C ASN A 40 20.00 20.42 -24.97
N GLY A 41 19.07 20.77 -24.08
CA GLY A 41 17.94 21.64 -24.45
C GLY A 41 16.58 21.20 -23.90
N THR A 42 15.51 21.52 -24.63
CA THR A 42 14.14 21.30 -24.17
C THR A 42 13.47 20.18 -24.97
N PHE A 43 12.98 19.15 -24.29
CA PHE A 43 12.43 17.97 -24.92
C PHE A 43 11.04 17.67 -24.38
N THR A 44 10.06 17.56 -25.26
CA THR A 44 8.71 17.10 -24.95
C THR A 44 8.46 15.81 -25.71
N ASN A 45 8.24 14.72 -24.98
CA ASN A 45 7.91 13.42 -25.57
C ASN A 45 6.56 12.92 -25.05
N THR A 46 5.67 12.52 -25.96
CA THR A 46 4.37 11.94 -25.62
C THR A 46 4.32 10.42 -25.80
N THR A 47 5.47 9.77 -26.03
CA THR A 47 5.60 8.31 -26.27
C THR A 47 6.86 7.71 -25.67
N ILE A 48 6.93 6.38 -25.62
CA ILE A 48 8.00 5.64 -24.93
C ILE A 48 9.36 6.15 -25.38
N TRP A 49 10.14 6.59 -24.40
CA TRP A 49 11.47 7.11 -24.64
C TRP A 49 12.50 6.19 -24.01
N LYS A 50 13.45 5.71 -24.84
CA LYS A 50 14.59 4.93 -24.38
C LYS A 50 15.88 5.66 -24.73
N ILE A 51 16.63 6.02 -23.70
CA ILE A 51 17.88 6.77 -23.82
C ILE A 51 19.03 5.91 -23.28
N ILE A 52 20.09 5.76 -24.07
CA ILE A 52 21.36 5.15 -23.64
C ILE A 52 22.48 6.12 -24.01
N GLN A 53 23.00 6.89 -23.05
CA GLN A 53 23.80 8.09 -23.33
C GLN A 53 24.91 8.35 -22.32
N SER A 54 25.80 9.29 -22.65
CA SER A 54 26.80 9.81 -21.73
C SER A 54 26.23 10.96 -20.89
N ASN A 55 25.72 12.02 -21.52
CA ASN A 55 25.28 13.23 -20.81
C ASN A 55 23.92 13.75 -21.33
N ILE A 56 23.01 14.02 -20.39
CA ILE A 56 21.71 14.64 -20.64
C ILE A 56 21.66 15.96 -19.87
N ASN A 57 21.44 17.08 -20.55
CA ASN A 57 21.28 18.39 -19.94
C ASN A 57 20.03 19.12 -20.46
N GLY A 58 19.24 19.71 -19.57
CA GLY A 58 18.16 20.63 -19.94
C GLY A 58 16.81 20.30 -19.32
N THR A 59 15.74 20.63 -20.04
CA THR A 59 14.36 20.54 -19.53
C THR A 59 13.58 19.48 -20.28
N PHE A 60 13.01 18.52 -19.56
CA PHE A 60 12.39 17.35 -20.14
C PHE A 60 10.99 17.13 -19.59
N TYR A 61 10.03 17.02 -20.50
CA TYR A 61 8.64 16.69 -20.22
C TYR A 61 8.31 15.38 -20.91
N ASN A 62 7.98 14.35 -20.13
CA ASN A 62 7.58 13.06 -20.67
C ASN A 62 6.24 12.61 -20.10
N GLN A 63 5.35 12.14 -20.97
CA GLN A 63 4.03 11.61 -20.57
C GLN A 63 3.95 10.08 -20.60
N THR A 64 5.07 9.38 -20.78
CA THR A 64 5.11 7.92 -20.93
C THR A 64 6.33 7.28 -20.27
N PRO A 65 6.33 5.94 -20.09
CA PRO A 65 7.39 5.28 -19.35
C PRO A 65 8.77 5.63 -19.91
N TRP A 66 9.65 6.04 -19.00
CA TRP A 66 10.96 6.53 -19.37
C TRP A 66 12.03 5.61 -18.81
N ASN A 67 12.90 5.11 -19.68
CA ASN A 67 14.02 4.28 -19.30
C ASN A 67 15.31 4.98 -19.75
N ILE A 68 16.08 5.48 -18.79
CA ILE A 68 17.32 6.19 -19.03
C ILE A 68 18.48 5.37 -18.49
N ILE A 69 19.46 5.12 -19.34
CA ILE A 69 20.79 4.68 -18.95
C ILE A 69 21.74 5.81 -19.34
N SER A 70 22.26 6.55 -18.36
CA SER A 70 23.16 7.70 -18.60
C SER A 70 24.44 7.60 -17.76
N THR A 71 25.43 8.46 -18.04
CA THR A 71 26.52 8.71 -17.06
C THR A 71 26.24 9.95 -16.21
N ASN A 72 25.70 11.02 -16.81
CA ASN A 72 25.23 12.20 -16.07
C ASN A 72 23.87 12.66 -16.58
N ILE A 73 23.06 13.17 -15.65
CA ILE A 73 21.77 13.83 -15.92
C ILE A 73 21.78 15.16 -15.16
N ASN A 74 21.59 16.27 -15.86
CA ASN A 74 21.48 17.61 -15.27
C ASN A 74 20.24 18.34 -15.79
N GLY A 75 19.46 18.97 -14.92
CA GLY A 75 18.40 19.90 -15.32
C GLY A 75 17.05 19.65 -14.68
N SER A 76 15.98 19.94 -15.40
CA SER A 76 14.61 19.91 -14.88
C SER A 76 13.76 18.87 -15.60
N PHE A 77 13.15 17.96 -14.84
CA PHE A 77 12.50 16.79 -15.41
C PHE A 77 11.12 16.61 -14.80
N VAL A 78 10.11 16.53 -15.66
CA VAL A 78 8.73 16.24 -15.29
C VAL A 78 8.29 15.00 -16.04
N ASN A 79 7.91 13.96 -15.29
CA ASN A 79 7.37 12.74 -15.87
C ASN A 79 6.07 12.34 -15.19
N SER A 80 4.99 12.16 -15.95
CA SER A 80 3.68 11.76 -15.42
C SER A 80 3.48 10.24 -15.33
N THR A 81 4.52 9.45 -15.59
CA THR A 81 4.48 7.97 -15.63
C THR A 81 5.77 7.33 -15.13
N LYS A 82 5.83 5.99 -15.14
CA LYS A 82 6.92 5.21 -14.54
C LYS A 82 8.29 5.70 -15.00
N TRP A 83 9.18 5.92 -14.05
CA TRP A 83 10.57 6.28 -14.34
C TRP A 83 11.55 5.24 -13.84
N THR A 84 12.40 4.77 -14.74
CA THR A 84 13.56 3.94 -14.40
C THR A 84 14.83 4.66 -14.85
N ILE A 85 15.70 4.99 -13.91
CA ILE A 85 17.00 5.59 -14.18
C ILE A 85 18.10 4.67 -13.64
N ILE A 86 19.06 4.35 -14.49
CA ILE A 86 20.31 3.72 -14.11
C ILE A 86 21.41 4.70 -14.54
N ASN A 87 22.09 5.32 -13.59
CA ASN A 87 22.98 6.44 -13.90
C ASN A 87 24.13 6.58 -12.90
N ALA A 88 25.15 7.38 -13.23
CA ALA A 88 26.28 7.62 -12.34
C ALA A 88 26.19 8.95 -11.57
N THR A 89 25.48 9.97 -12.07
CA THR A 89 25.18 11.18 -11.28
C THR A 89 23.94 11.93 -11.81
N ILE A 90 22.99 12.24 -10.91
CA ILE A 90 21.81 13.08 -11.18
C ILE A 90 21.93 14.39 -10.43
N ASN A 91 21.78 15.52 -11.15
CA ASN A 91 21.72 16.86 -10.59
C ASN A 91 20.47 17.61 -11.10
N GLY A 92 19.73 18.30 -10.22
CA GLY A 92 18.68 19.24 -10.62
C GLY A 92 17.31 19.04 -9.97
N THR A 93 16.24 19.37 -10.69
CA THR A 93 14.87 19.37 -10.17
C THR A 93 14.01 18.35 -10.87
N PHE A 94 13.37 17.47 -10.09
CA PHE A 94 12.70 16.30 -10.62
C PHE A 94 11.32 16.17 -10.00
N THR A 95 10.28 16.08 -10.84
CA THR A 95 8.91 15.85 -10.41
C THR A 95 8.32 14.65 -11.13
N ASN A 96 7.71 13.73 -10.39
CA ASN A 96 6.95 12.65 -11.02
C ASN A 96 5.73 12.22 -10.24
N GLN A 97 4.68 11.91 -11.00
CA GLN A 97 3.35 11.63 -10.48
C GLN A 97 3.11 10.12 -10.21
N THR A 98 4.11 9.26 -10.43
CA THR A 98 4.03 7.80 -10.40
C THR A 98 5.37 7.16 -9.99
N THR A 99 5.49 5.83 -10.08
CA THR A 99 6.59 5.06 -9.50
C THR A 99 7.96 5.48 -10.02
N TRP A 100 8.89 5.70 -9.09
CA TRP A 100 10.31 5.91 -9.39
C TRP A 100 11.17 4.75 -8.94
N HIS A 101 12.02 4.31 -9.85
CA HIS A 101 13.13 3.43 -9.56
C HIS A 101 14.43 4.07 -10.03
N ILE A 102 15.30 4.38 -9.08
CA ILE A 102 16.61 4.99 -9.36
C ILE A 102 17.69 4.07 -8.80
N ILE A 103 18.64 3.73 -9.65
CA ILE A 103 19.91 3.13 -9.26
C ILE A 103 20.98 4.12 -9.68
N ASP A 104 21.58 4.83 -8.71
CA ASP A 104 22.57 5.86 -8.98
C ASP A 104 23.79 5.74 -8.06
N LYS A 105 24.88 6.44 -8.37
CA LYS A 105 25.96 6.69 -7.42
C LYS A 105 25.69 7.97 -6.63
N ASN A 106 25.29 9.07 -7.27
CA ASN A 106 25.14 10.38 -6.62
C ASN A 106 23.87 11.10 -7.09
N ILE A 107 23.05 11.54 -6.14
CA ILE A 107 21.83 12.31 -6.41
C ILE A 107 21.94 13.66 -5.69
N ASN A 108 21.83 14.77 -6.43
CA ASN A 108 21.81 16.12 -5.87
C ASN A 108 20.64 16.96 -6.41
N GLY A 109 19.87 17.60 -5.54
CA GLY A 109 18.87 18.60 -5.93
C GLY A 109 17.51 18.40 -5.28
N SER A 110 16.44 18.79 -5.99
CA SER A 110 15.08 18.84 -5.46
C SER A 110 14.19 17.81 -6.14
N PHE A 111 13.65 16.87 -5.37
CA PHE A 111 12.90 15.73 -5.90
C PHE A 111 11.52 15.66 -5.26
N LYS A 112 10.48 15.60 -6.08
CA LYS A 112 9.09 15.47 -5.64
C LYS A 112 8.42 14.28 -6.30
N ASN A 113 7.82 13.40 -5.52
CA ASN A 113 7.01 12.32 -6.08
C ASN A 113 5.77 11.98 -5.27
N PHE A 114 4.71 11.65 -5.99
CA PHE A 114 3.39 11.49 -5.42
C PHE A 114 3.04 10.02 -5.12
N THR A 115 3.95 9.08 -5.37
CA THR A 115 3.78 7.62 -5.24
C THR A 115 5.10 6.93 -4.83
N GLN A 116 5.18 5.60 -4.99
CA GLN A 116 6.28 4.78 -4.49
C GLN A 116 7.66 5.21 -5.04
N TRP A 117 8.62 5.35 -4.12
CA TRP A 117 10.04 5.54 -4.41
C TRP A 117 10.88 4.35 -3.97
N ASN A 118 11.67 3.84 -4.91
CA ASN A 118 12.73 2.88 -4.65
C ASN A 118 14.06 3.45 -5.17
N ILE A 119 14.92 3.92 -4.26
CA ILE A 119 16.21 4.52 -4.57
C ILE A 119 17.32 3.62 -4.02
N ILE A 120 18.28 3.26 -4.86
CA ILE A 120 19.53 2.62 -4.49
C ILE A 120 20.64 3.58 -4.89
N THR A 121 21.35 4.16 -3.92
CA THR A 121 22.40 5.15 -4.23
C THR A 121 23.52 5.21 -3.22
N THR A 122 24.70 5.71 -3.59
CA THR A 122 25.77 5.91 -2.60
C THR A 122 25.52 7.20 -1.81
N ASN A 123 25.28 8.32 -2.48
CA ASN A 123 25.08 9.61 -1.83
C ASN A 123 23.80 10.32 -2.31
N ILE A 124 23.09 10.94 -1.36
CA ILE A 124 21.95 11.83 -1.62
C ILE A 124 22.22 13.19 -0.96
N ASN A 125 22.08 14.26 -1.72
CA ASN A 125 22.09 15.63 -1.23
C ASN A 125 20.88 16.43 -1.73
N GLY A 126 20.19 17.17 -0.87
CA GLY A 126 19.16 18.13 -1.29
C GLY A 126 17.80 17.94 -0.63
N SER A 127 16.73 18.24 -1.36
CA SER A 127 15.36 18.32 -0.80
C SER A 127 14.44 17.30 -1.45
N PHE A 128 13.90 16.40 -0.64
CA PHE A 128 13.13 15.26 -1.09
C PHE A 128 11.74 15.29 -0.47
N TYR A 129 10.71 15.22 -1.30
CA TYR A 129 9.31 15.23 -0.89
C TYR A 129 8.57 14.05 -1.51
N ASN A 130 7.91 13.24 -0.70
CA ASN A 130 7.04 12.19 -1.19
C ASN A 130 5.79 11.98 -0.38
N ILE A 131 4.71 11.57 -1.07
CA ILE A 131 3.38 11.46 -0.50
C ILE A 131 3.03 10.02 -0.05
N THR A 132 3.90 9.06 -0.30
CA THR A 132 3.65 7.63 -0.03
C THR A 132 4.96 6.92 0.37
N THR A 133 5.06 5.61 0.15
CA THR A 133 6.16 4.76 0.63
C THR A 133 7.52 5.10 0.03
N TRP A 134 8.54 5.19 0.92
CA TRP A 134 9.95 5.31 0.58
C TRP A 134 10.76 4.09 0.96
N ASN A 135 11.45 3.51 -0.02
CA ASN A 135 12.53 2.56 0.19
C ASN A 135 13.82 3.17 -0.34
N ILE A 136 14.73 3.55 0.55
CA ILE A 136 16.05 4.06 0.20
C ILE A 136 17.10 3.10 0.75
N ILE A 137 18.02 2.65 -0.10
CA ILE A 137 19.21 1.90 0.28
C ILE A 137 20.40 2.78 -0.09
N GLN A 138 21.08 3.33 0.93
CA GLN A 138 22.14 4.29 0.70
C GLN A 138 23.24 4.34 1.76
N THR A 139 24.39 4.88 1.38
CA THR A 139 25.54 5.05 2.27
C THR A 139 25.58 6.40 2.97
N ASN A 140 25.20 7.51 2.31
CA ASN A 140 25.17 8.84 2.93
C ASN A 140 23.95 9.67 2.49
N ILE A 141 23.36 10.39 3.43
CA ILE A 141 22.26 11.33 3.21
C ILE A 141 22.60 12.70 3.82
N ASN A 142 22.44 13.77 3.04
CA ASN A 142 22.46 15.15 3.52
C ASN A 142 21.26 15.92 2.93
N GLY A 143 20.61 16.77 3.71
CA GLY A 143 19.50 17.61 3.26
C GLY A 143 18.16 17.34 3.94
N THR A 144 17.08 17.79 3.31
CA THR A 144 15.73 17.78 3.89
C THR A 144 14.86 16.70 3.27
N PHE A 145 14.20 15.89 4.10
CA PHE A 145 13.46 14.71 3.70
C PHE A 145 12.06 14.76 4.31
N PHE A 146 11.04 14.83 3.46
CA PHE A 146 9.65 14.85 3.88
C PHE A 146 8.89 13.73 3.20
N ASN A 147 8.35 12.81 4.00
CA ASN A 147 7.58 11.68 3.52
C ASN A 147 6.20 11.66 4.21
N ILE A 148 5.12 11.53 3.43
CA ILE A 148 3.74 11.40 3.93
C ILE A 148 3.31 9.94 3.82
N SER A 149 4.09 8.98 4.32
CA SER A 149 3.63 7.60 4.40
C SER A 149 2.58 7.56 5.52
N ILE A 150 1.33 7.31 5.14
CA ILE A 150 0.18 7.48 6.03
C ILE A 150 0.02 6.24 6.90
N LEU A 151 -0.14 6.41 8.20
CA LEU A 151 -0.68 5.39 9.11
C LEU A 151 -1.93 4.75 8.50
N THR A 152 -1.97 3.43 8.32
CA THR A 152 -3.13 2.73 7.72
C THR A 152 -3.77 1.75 8.70
N ILE A 153 -5.08 1.59 8.58
CA ILE A 153 -5.87 0.60 9.32
C ILE A 153 -6.95 0.01 8.40
N HIS A 154 -7.17 -1.30 8.44
CA HIS A 154 -8.25 -1.95 7.69
C HIS A 154 -8.99 -3.01 8.49
N ILE A 155 -10.27 -3.19 8.17
CA ILE A 155 -11.11 -4.23 8.77
C ILE A 155 -10.73 -5.60 8.23
N VAL A 156 -10.46 -6.52 9.15
CA VAL A 156 -10.28 -7.94 8.85
C VAL A 156 -11.61 -8.68 9.09
N TYR A 157 -12.27 -8.42 10.22
CA TYR A 157 -13.52 -9.09 10.61
C TYR A 157 -14.28 -8.36 11.75
N PRO A 158 -15.61 -8.39 11.80
CA PRO A 158 -16.53 -8.78 10.75
C PRO A 158 -16.52 -7.73 9.63
N LYS A 159 -16.41 -8.18 8.38
CA LYS A 159 -16.47 -7.29 7.22
C LYS A 159 -17.89 -6.77 6.98
N THR A 160 -18.01 -5.71 6.19
CA THR A 160 -19.30 -5.17 5.77
C THR A 160 -20.15 -6.28 5.15
N ASN A 161 -21.44 -6.32 5.51
CA ASN A 161 -22.40 -7.34 5.09
C ASN A 161 -22.19 -8.74 5.69
N ALA A 162 -21.28 -8.93 6.65
CA ALA A 162 -21.13 -10.23 7.29
C ALA A 162 -22.41 -10.63 8.02
N THR A 163 -22.85 -11.88 7.86
CA THR A 163 -24.08 -12.41 8.48
C THR A 163 -23.75 -13.59 9.40
N ASN A 164 -24.74 -14.03 10.18
CA ASN A 164 -24.61 -15.19 11.07
C ASN A 164 -23.54 -15.02 12.17
N ILE A 165 -23.26 -13.77 12.57
CA ILE A 165 -22.26 -13.46 13.60
C ILE A 165 -22.82 -13.85 14.98
N ASN A 166 -21.99 -14.47 15.83
CA ASN A 166 -22.39 -14.78 17.19
C ASN A 166 -22.46 -13.47 18.02
N PRO A 167 -23.63 -13.08 18.58
CA PRO A 167 -23.79 -11.85 19.35
C PRO A 167 -22.96 -11.79 20.66
N ASN A 168 -22.72 -12.95 21.28
CA ASN A 168 -22.03 -13.05 22.57
C ASN A 168 -20.59 -13.53 22.35
N GLY A 169 -19.62 -12.65 22.58
CA GLY A 169 -18.20 -12.90 22.33
C GLY A 169 -17.79 -12.60 20.90
N THR A 170 -18.35 -11.56 20.28
CA THR A 170 -17.98 -11.14 18.92
C THR A 170 -16.52 -10.70 18.91
N ALA A 171 -15.73 -11.28 18.00
CA ALA A 171 -14.39 -10.79 17.70
C ALA A 171 -14.47 -9.61 16.72
N LEU A 172 -13.81 -8.50 17.02
CA LEU A 172 -13.52 -7.43 16.07
C LEU A 172 -12.03 -7.45 15.77
N ILE A 173 -11.65 -7.49 14.50
CA ILE A 173 -10.29 -7.70 14.02
C ILE A 173 -9.95 -6.64 12.98
N VAL A 174 -8.82 -5.98 13.16
CA VAL A 174 -8.25 -5.00 12.23
C VAL A 174 -6.77 -5.29 12.04
N ASN A 175 -6.20 -4.78 10.95
CA ASN A 175 -4.77 -4.82 10.72
C ASN A 175 -4.26 -3.41 10.47
N ILE A 176 -3.13 -3.09 11.10
CA ILE A 176 -2.56 -1.75 11.21
C ILE A 176 -1.16 -1.78 10.62
N SER A 177 -0.83 -0.75 9.83
CA SER A 177 0.52 -0.56 9.31
C SER A 177 0.92 0.91 9.43
N ASN A 178 1.99 1.14 10.18
CA ASN A 178 2.70 2.40 10.31
C ASN A 178 4.09 2.27 9.65
N PRO A 179 4.37 3.08 8.63
CA PRO A 179 5.61 3.03 7.84
C PRO A 179 6.85 3.40 8.66
N TYR A 180 6.68 4.19 9.72
CA TYR A 180 7.74 4.60 10.64
C TYR A 180 7.92 3.64 11.81
N ASN A 181 7.10 2.57 11.87
CA ASN A 181 7.10 1.59 12.96
C ASN A 181 6.98 2.24 14.36
N HIS A 182 6.34 3.41 14.44
CA HIS A 182 6.03 4.07 15.69
C HIS A 182 5.04 3.25 16.51
N SER A 183 4.96 3.56 17.79
CA SER A 183 3.94 2.99 18.67
C SER A 183 2.58 3.63 18.37
N MET A 184 1.52 2.85 18.47
CA MET A 184 0.16 3.28 18.11
C MET A 184 -0.85 2.92 19.19
N ASN A 185 -1.94 3.70 19.24
CA ASN A 185 -3.08 3.41 20.08
C ASN A 185 -4.32 3.10 19.22
N LEU A 186 -5.04 2.03 19.52
CA LEU A 186 -6.20 1.54 18.77
C LEU A 186 -7.46 1.55 19.64
N THR A 187 -8.54 2.14 19.11
CA THR A 187 -9.85 2.19 19.75
C THR A 187 -10.92 1.69 18.80
N PHE A 188 -11.80 0.80 19.28
CA PHE A 188 -12.96 0.31 18.52
C PHE A 188 -14.21 1.08 18.96
N TYR A 189 -15.12 1.32 18.03
CA TYR A 189 -16.35 2.06 18.26
C TYR A 189 -17.57 1.30 17.78
N THR A 190 -18.71 1.54 18.43
CA THR A 190 -20.01 0.94 18.10
C THR A 190 -21.12 1.99 18.17
N ASN A 191 -22.18 1.81 17.39
CA ASN A 191 -23.37 2.66 17.38
C ASN A 191 -24.60 1.98 18.01
N ILE A 192 -24.41 1.12 19.02
CA ILE A 192 -25.53 0.34 19.61
C ILE A 192 -26.59 1.18 20.31
N THR A 193 -26.23 2.36 20.83
CA THR A 193 -27.14 3.25 21.58
C THR A 193 -27.80 4.33 20.71
N GLY A 194 -27.49 4.37 19.42
CA GLY A 194 -27.87 5.48 18.52
C GLY A 194 -26.82 6.60 18.44
N SER A 195 -25.79 6.57 19.29
CA SER A 195 -24.60 7.42 19.19
C SER A 195 -23.32 6.57 19.13
N TRP A 196 -22.26 7.07 18.49
CA TRP A 196 -20.97 6.39 18.45
C TRP A 196 -20.27 6.47 19.81
N GLN A 197 -19.92 5.31 20.37
CA GLN A 197 -19.15 5.20 21.61
C GLN A 197 -17.99 4.21 21.48
N PRO A 198 -16.89 4.42 22.22
CA PRO A 198 -15.82 3.43 22.30
C PRO A 198 -16.34 2.14 22.94
N ILE A 199 -15.85 1.01 22.45
CA ILE A 199 -16.12 -0.29 23.05
C ILE A 199 -15.17 -0.48 24.23
N THR A 200 -15.71 -0.42 25.43
CA THR A 200 -14.98 -0.75 26.66
C THR A 200 -14.94 -2.26 26.83
N THR A 201 -13.73 -2.84 26.87
CA THR A 201 -13.53 -4.21 27.36
C THR A 201 -13.32 -4.19 28.87
N ASN A 202 -13.25 -5.35 29.53
CA ASN A 202 -13.12 -5.45 31.00
C ASN A 202 -11.88 -4.73 31.59
N TYR A 203 -10.92 -4.34 30.76
CA TYR A 203 -9.63 -3.79 31.22
C TYR A 203 -9.29 -2.45 30.58
N THR A 204 -9.69 -2.19 29.33
CA THR A 204 -9.39 -0.92 28.66
C THR A 204 -10.43 -0.55 27.59
N THR A 205 -10.53 0.75 27.30
CA THR A 205 -11.23 1.32 26.13
C THR A 205 -10.34 1.40 24.89
N GLN A 206 -9.03 1.29 25.07
CA GLN A 206 -8.01 1.49 24.06
C GLN A 206 -6.88 0.47 24.24
N LEU A 207 -6.38 -0.07 23.14
CA LEU A 207 -5.15 -0.85 23.11
C LEU A 207 -3.99 0.10 22.83
N THR A 208 -2.94 0.10 23.65
CA THR A 208 -1.85 1.08 23.58
C THR A 208 -0.52 0.44 23.23
N ASN A 209 0.44 1.25 22.77
CA ASN A 209 1.81 0.84 22.45
C ASN A 209 1.90 -0.29 21.40
N LEU A 210 0.97 -0.29 20.44
CA LEU A 210 0.91 -1.27 19.37
C LEU A 210 1.95 -1.00 18.29
N LYS A 211 2.43 -2.05 17.63
CA LYS A 211 3.26 -1.99 16.42
C LYS A 211 2.47 -2.43 15.18
N ASN A 212 3.11 -2.54 14.03
CA ASN A 212 2.45 -3.05 12.83
C ASN A 212 1.97 -4.48 13.06
N GLY A 213 0.72 -4.79 12.67
CA GLY A 213 0.16 -6.12 12.86
C GLY A 213 -1.36 -6.17 12.93
N THR A 214 -1.86 -7.40 13.12
CA THR A 214 -3.28 -7.69 13.25
C THR A 214 -3.67 -7.74 14.72
N TYR A 215 -4.71 -6.97 15.06
CA TYR A 215 -5.21 -6.82 16.42
C TYR A 215 -6.68 -7.19 16.48
N LEU A 216 -7.05 -7.83 17.59
CA LEU A 216 -8.44 -8.20 17.84
C LEU A 216 -8.86 -7.88 19.26
N ILE A 217 -10.16 -7.61 19.42
CA ILE A 217 -10.84 -7.59 20.72
C ILE A 217 -12.03 -8.55 20.68
N TYR A 218 -12.35 -9.14 21.83
CA TYR A 218 -13.62 -9.81 22.04
C TYR A 218 -14.57 -8.89 22.81
N THR A 219 -15.81 -8.80 22.39
CA THR A 219 -16.81 -7.94 23.02
C THR A 219 -18.17 -8.60 23.15
N ASN A 220 -18.87 -8.27 24.23
CA ASN A 220 -20.22 -8.71 24.55
C ASN A 220 -21.25 -7.59 24.40
N VAL A 221 -20.90 -6.48 23.73
CA VAL A 221 -21.81 -5.35 23.54
C VAL A 221 -22.91 -5.64 22.51
N PHE A 222 -22.70 -6.61 21.62
CA PHE A 222 -23.61 -6.94 20.52
C PHE A 222 -24.62 -8.05 20.86
N LYS A 223 -25.44 -7.85 21.89
CA LYS A 223 -26.18 -8.94 22.57
C LYS A 223 -27.38 -9.53 21.81
N ASN A 224 -27.96 -8.80 20.87
CA ASN A 224 -29.23 -9.19 20.26
C ASN A 224 -29.01 -10.11 19.06
N TYR A 225 -29.86 -11.12 18.92
CA TYR A 225 -29.93 -11.99 17.74
C TYR A 225 -30.69 -11.30 16.60
N SER A 226 -30.46 -11.75 15.36
CA SER A 226 -31.08 -11.19 14.15
C SER A 226 -30.98 -9.67 14.03
N THR A 227 -29.91 -9.07 14.55
CA THR A 227 -29.76 -7.62 14.67
C THR A 227 -28.57 -7.15 13.86
N LYS A 228 -28.74 -6.04 13.13
CA LYS A 228 -27.66 -5.36 12.41
C LYS A 228 -26.93 -4.42 13.37
N TYR A 229 -25.60 -4.54 13.42
CA TYR A 229 -24.73 -3.69 14.21
C TYR A 229 -23.70 -2.98 13.34
N TYR A 230 -23.38 -1.75 13.70
CA TYR A 230 -22.38 -0.92 13.04
C TYR A 230 -21.17 -0.74 13.96
N TRP A 231 -19.98 -0.78 13.37
CA TRP A 231 -18.73 -0.57 14.08
C TRP A 231 -17.66 0.07 13.19
N TYR A 232 -16.66 0.67 13.80
CA TYR A 232 -15.41 1.06 13.15
C TYR A 232 -14.27 1.02 14.16
N ALA A 233 -13.04 1.26 13.71
CA ALA A 233 -11.88 1.42 14.56
C ALA A 233 -11.03 2.62 14.12
N ASN A 234 -10.45 3.32 15.11
CA ASN A 234 -9.48 4.40 14.95
C ASN A 234 -8.12 3.97 15.49
N VAL A 235 -7.07 4.36 14.78
CA VAL A 235 -5.68 4.25 15.23
C VAL A 235 -5.05 5.64 15.30
N THR A 236 -4.24 5.86 16.33
CA THR A 236 -3.46 7.09 16.54
C THR A 236 -1.99 6.73 16.64
N ASP A 237 -1.12 7.39 15.87
CA ASP A 237 0.33 7.36 16.09
C ASP A 237 0.66 8.12 17.38
N VAL A 238 1.35 7.48 18.31
CA VAL A 238 1.69 8.07 19.61
C VAL A 238 2.75 9.17 19.49
N VAL A 239 3.62 9.08 18.48
CA VAL A 239 4.73 10.01 18.26
C VAL A 239 4.26 11.24 17.52
N THR A 240 3.50 11.07 16.43
CA THR A 240 3.08 12.20 15.58
C THR A 240 1.70 12.75 15.97
N GLY A 241 0.88 11.98 16.68
CA GLY A 241 -0.51 12.32 16.97
C GLY A 241 -1.46 12.09 15.79
N ASP A 242 -0.97 11.63 14.64
CA ASP A 242 -1.78 11.40 13.45
C ASP A 242 -2.81 10.30 13.69
N THR A 243 -4.02 10.51 13.18
CA THR A 243 -5.13 9.56 13.34
C THR A 243 -5.65 9.06 12.00
N ASN A 244 -6.00 7.77 11.95
CA ASN A 244 -6.70 7.19 10.81
C ASN A 244 -7.82 6.24 11.27
N SER A 245 -8.79 5.95 10.40
CA SER A 245 -9.97 5.13 10.68
C SER A 245 -10.25 4.13 9.57
N THR A 246 -10.93 3.03 9.91
CA THR A 246 -11.27 1.93 8.99
C THR A 246 -12.45 2.21 8.06
N GLY A 247 -13.13 3.35 8.20
CA GLY A 247 -14.47 3.56 7.68
C GLY A 247 -15.53 2.77 8.47
N ILE A 248 -16.80 3.18 8.34
CA ILE A 248 -17.92 2.52 9.03
C ILE A 248 -18.27 1.21 8.32
N THR A 249 -18.37 0.13 9.09
CA THR A 249 -18.80 -1.19 8.62
C THR A 249 -19.98 -1.71 9.44
N TRP A 250 -20.61 -2.79 8.97
CA TRP A 250 -21.72 -3.43 9.66
C TRP A 250 -21.80 -4.93 9.42
N PHE A 251 -22.43 -5.63 10.36
CA PHE A 251 -22.72 -7.05 10.29
C PHE A 251 -24.08 -7.36 10.90
N THR A 252 -24.62 -8.55 10.62
CA THR A 252 -25.88 -9.05 11.20
C THR A 252 -25.61 -10.28 12.06
N THR A 253 -26.14 -10.27 13.28
CA THR A 253 -26.05 -11.42 14.18
C THR A 253 -26.97 -12.55 13.74
N ARG A 254 -26.59 -13.77 14.08
CA ARG A 254 -27.38 -14.97 13.77
C ARG A 254 -28.78 -14.93 14.39
N PRO A 255 -29.76 -15.67 13.85
CA PRO A 255 -31.03 -15.91 14.51
C PRO A 255 -30.86 -16.65 15.83
N ARG A 256 -31.78 -16.42 16.77
CA ARG A 256 -31.85 -17.23 17.99
C ARG A 256 -32.43 -18.58 17.59
N PHE A 257 -31.68 -19.66 17.80
CA PHE A 257 -32.26 -20.99 17.71
C PHE A 257 -33.22 -21.16 18.89
N ASN A 258 -34.50 -20.90 18.66
CA ASN A 258 -35.54 -21.43 19.51
C ASN A 258 -35.61 -22.92 19.18
N ILE A 259 -35.12 -23.77 20.06
CA ILE A 259 -35.59 -25.15 20.08
C ILE A 259 -37.03 -25.03 20.58
N ILE A 260 -37.97 -24.91 19.65
CA ILE A 260 -39.37 -25.17 19.96
C ILE A 260 -39.43 -26.68 20.11
N PRO A 261 -39.83 -27.23 21.27
CA PRO A 261 -40.11 -28.66 21.36
C PRO A 261 -41.41 -28.91 20.58
N THR A 262 -41.31 -29.06 19.25
CA THR A 262 -42.39 -29.62 18.44
C THR A 262 -42.20 -31.12 18.42
N ASP A 263 -43.01 -31.76 19.27
CA ASP A 263 -43.29 -33.19 19.35
C ASP A 263 -42.15 -34.11 19.81
N ASN A 264 -42.45 -34.80 20.93
CA ASN A 264 -41.65 -35.82 21.62
C ASN A 264 -41.24 -37.04 20.76
N THR A 265 -41.44 -37.04 19.45
CA THR A 265 -41.10 -38.15 18.54
C THR A 265 -39.74 -37.99 17.86
N SER A 266 -39.17 -36.77 17.85
CA SER A 266 -37.90 -36.48 17.17
C SER A 266 -36.65 -36.64 18.04
N TYR A 267 -36.81 -36.76 19.37
CA TYR A 267 -35.69 -37.01 20.29
C TYR A 267 -35.18 -38.45 20.26
N LEU A 268 -36.01 -39.44 19.93
CA LEU A 268 -35.58 -40.84 19.85
C LEU A 268 -34.75 -41.13 18.60
N SER A 269 -34.96 -40.41 17.48
CA SER A 269 -34.20 -40.66 16.25
C SER A 269 -32.78 -40.08 16.31
N LEU A 270 -32.60 -38.87 16.87
CA LEU A 270 -31.28 -38.24 17.00
C LEU A 270 -30.42 -38.81 18.15
N LEU A 271 -31.02 -39.23 19.27
CA LEU A 271 -30.28 -40.01 20.27
C LEU A 271 -29.90 -41.39 19.73
N SER A 272 -30.72 -42.03 18.89
CA SER A 272 -30.37 -43.33 18.29
C SER A 272 -29.17 -43.25 17.32
N LEU A 273 -29.02 -42.17 16.55
CA LEU A 273 -27.90 -42.04 15.60
C LEU A 273 -26.55 -41.73 16.27
N ILE A 274 -26.56 -41.09 17.46
CA ILE A 274 -25.32 -40.66 18.14
C ILE A 274 -24.93 -41.62 19.27
N LEU A 275 -25.88 -42.23 20.00
CA LEU A 275 -25.54 -43.15 21.09
C LEU A 275 -25.25 -44.60 20.65
N ILE A 276 -25.84 -45.09 19.55
CA ILE A 276 -25.65 -46.50 19.14
C ILE A 276 -24.18 -46.79 18.76
N PRO A 277 -23.45 -45.93 18.00
CA PRO A 277 -22.03 -46.16 17.72
C PRO A 277 -21.15 -46.06 18.97
N TYR A 278 -21.47 -45.15 19.89
CA TYR A 278 -20.68 -44.88 21.10
C TYR A 278 -20.83 -46.01 22.14
N ILE A 279 -22.02 -46.58 22.29
CA ILE A 279 -22.27 -47.73 23.19
C ILE A 279 -21.68 -49.03 22.61
N LEU A 280 -21.77 -49.28 21.29
CA LEU A 280 -21.13 -50.45 20.66
C LEU A 280 -19.59 -50.39 20.76
N TYR A 281 -19.00 -49.19 20.61
CA TYR A 281 -17.55 -49.01 20.75
C TYR A 281 -17.06 -49.31 22.18
N ARG A 282 -17.79 -48.88 23.22
CA ARG A 282 -17.45 -49.19 24.62
C ARG A 282 -17.66 -50.66 24.98
N PHE A 283 -18.65 -51.36 24.41
CA PHE A 283 -18.85 -52.80 24.64
C PHE A 283 -17.78 -53.67 23.96
N LYS A 284 -17.35 -53.34 22.74
CA LYS A 284 -16.23 -54.05 22.07
C LYS A 284 -14.90 -53.90 22.82
N LYS A 285 -14.64 -52.73 23.43
CA LYS A 285 -13.39 -52.48 24.18
C LYS A 285 -13.36 -53.20 25.54
N ARG A 286 -14.49 -53.40 26.21
CA ARG A 286 -14.58 -54.13 27.49
C ARG A 286 -14.49 -55.65 27.36
N ARG A 287 -14.74 -56.24 26.19
CA ARG A 287 -14.58 -57.69 25.95
C ARG A 287 -13.15 -58.14 25.65
N LYS A 288 -12.20 -57.22 25.42
CA LYS A 288 -10.79 -57.53 25.11
C LYS A 288 -9.82 -57.42 26.29
N THR A 289 -10.30 -57.17 27.51
CA THR A 289 -9.46 -57.05 28.72
C THR A 289 -9.81 -58.05 29.83
N LYS A 290 -10.37 -59.20 29.46
CA LYS A 290 -10.43 -60.39 30.34
C LYS A 290 -10.14 -61.65 29.53
N ILE A 291 -8.87 -61.99 29.38
CA ILE A 291 -8.29 -63.34 29.45
C ILE A 291 -6.97 -63.17 30.18
#